data_AF-A0A2W6A5K0-F1
#
_entry.id   AF-A0A2W6A5K0-F1
#
_cell.length_a   1.000
_cell.length_b   1.000
_cell.length_c   1.000
_cell.angle_alpha   90.00
_cell.angle_beta   90.00
_cell.angle_gamma   90.00
#
_symmetry.space_group_name_H-M   'P 1'
#
loop_
_entity.id
_entity.type
_entity.pdbx_description
1 polymer ?
#
loop_
_entity_poly.entity_id
_entity_poly.type
_entity_poly.pdbx_seq_one_letter_code
_entity_poly.pdbx_strand_id
1 'polypeptide(L)'
;MAVPAKQSCSAALRRYAPARDAPGRRPVPLREGDIHARPGSIQHGGPGQSSTGETRDGCVMERLDKGNSCNMQVDDRASPGAVAHRDLAELGDEDLLAIIQSLPVGSSRRAWVCEVLVARYRGLVHACANRYRKSPEPTEDLVQVGYVGLMKAINKFDPGIGHSLGAYAQPCITGEIKRYFRDKRWHAHIERPVQELLLEIRSASHQLAQQAGHPPGDADLAAYLGVTEDAIRDAWQANRLMQPYSLDAPLAGIDQSDLAKQVNPVAGFLLPDHMDESLEVFATDGRPLGELLHDAFSDAVAWEIAPGRTDVAPAAGPTEDPDISHHRVGWIAAGLVAADASARNGTPNRPETESALSAMLRAIDTTLWTVDPFGSLGSEHIAGLVGRPIAVVAARLSLDVYSDVTERAYADPALQAGRAAAYDALAALPFEVRLGEITRADDGLLGYFVDDDYTRFHLVDKVIAQEALPSGRQKGVLDPDSPNPTAPVAIDHPYVDDSGVLQIRPGQTVRLTLLMHPGGKVHLTSGILPRTNKALARDWVQPGLAVLAPSLRCGPLLIDADKVRLPKVASFPAEQLFTRRDTPTSWKDDPILAATQSALLPDTAAEVQEGWIRVAPNPPAPDAGTSG
;
A
#
# COMPACT_ATOMS: atom_id res chain seq x y z
N MET A 1 -42.86 -38.08 54.65
CA MET A 1 -41.79 -39.07 54.94
C MET A 1 -40.65 -38.82 53.94
N ALA A 2 -39.36 -38.94 54.25
CA ALA A 2 -38.63 -38.90 55.52
C ALA A 2 -37.13 -38.62 55.20
N VAL A 3 -36.36 -38.07 56.14
CA VAL A 3 -34.94 -37.62 55.97
C VAL A 3 -34.02 -38.47 56.87
N PRO A 4 -32.89 -39.04 56.37
CA PRO A 4 -31.54 -38.47 56.59
C PRO A 4 -30.55 -38.68 55.39
N ALA A 5 -29.40 -38.01 55.19
CA ALA A 5 -28.54 -37.06 55.96
C ALA A 5 -27.31 -37.64 56.72
N LYS A 6 -26.09 -37.48 56.13
CA LYS A 6 -24.70 -37.33 56.70
C LYS A 6 -23.69 -37.30 55.51
N GLN A 7 -22.70 -36.39 55.37
CA GLN A 7 -21.44 -36.16 56.11
C GLN A 7 -20.42 -37.33 56.00
N SER A 8 -19.10 -37.14 55.72
CA SER A 8 -18.29 -35.95 55.34
C SER A 8 -16.86 -36.33 54.84
N CYS A 9 -16.10 -35.36 54.31
CA CYS A 9 -14.61 -35.24 54.26
C CYS A 9 -13.70 -36.07 53.29
N SER A 10 -13.06 -35.32 52.36
CA SER A 10 -11.59 -35.02 52.34
C SER A 10 -10.57 -35.76 51.43
N ALA A 11 -9.91 -34.94 50.59
CA ALA A 11 -8.48 -34.97 50.16
C ALA A 11 -7.98 -35.84 48.97
N ALA A 12 -6.79 -35.43 48.48
CA ALA A 12 -6.04 -35.83 47.28
C ALA A 12 -6.66 -35.40 45.92
N LEU A 13 -5.95 -34.77 44.97
CA LEU A 13 -4.53 -34.34 44.92
C LEU A 13 -4.37 -33.08 44.03
N ARG A 14 -3.50 -32.14 44.43
CA ARG A 14 -3.03 -30.99 43.60
C ARG A 14 -1.55 -31.18 43.21
N ARG A 15 -1.19 -30.78 41.98
CA ARG A 15 0.15 -30.42 41.44
C ARG A 15 -0.07 -29.98 39.97
N TYR A 16 0.59 -29.00 39.37
CA TYR A 16 1.81 -28.24 39.73
C TYR A 16 1.61 -26.71 39.58
N ALA A 17 2.43 -25.93 40.27
CA ALA A 17 2.69 -24.49 40.09
C ALA A 17 4.16 -24.21 40.53
N PRO A 18 4.79 -23.09 40.12
CA PRO A 18 6.26 -22.97 40.10
C PRO A 18 6.93 -22.66 41.46
N ALA A 19 8.25 -22.82 41.50
CA ALA A 19 9.12 -22.48 42.63
C ALA A 19 10.27 -21.55 42.20
N ARG A 20 10.85 -20.84 43.17
CA ARG A 20 12.05 -19.98 43.05
C ARG A 20 13.16 -20.50 43.97
N ASP A 21 14.42 -20.29 43.56
CA ASP A 21 15.65 -20.04 44.35
C ASP A 21 16.00 -21.00 45.53
N ALA A 22 17.22 -21.48 45.77
CA ALA A 22 18.56 -21.32 45.17
C ALA A 22 19.42 -22.56 45.61
N PRO A 23 20.78 -22.63 45.58
CA PRO A 23 21.78 -21.74 44.95
C PRO A 23 22.90 -22.47 44.15
N GLY A 24 23.73 -21.69 43.43
CA GLY A 24 25.19 -21.88 43.47
C GLY A 24 25.88 -22.83 42.48
N ARG A 25 26.01 -22.44 41.20
CA ARG A 25 27.22 -22.71 40.39
C ARG A 25 27.60 -21.45 39.60
N ARG A 26 28.91 -21.14 39.53
CA ARG A 26 29.44 -19.93 38.87
C ARG A 26 29.51 -20.12 37.35
N PRO A 27 29.03 -19.18 36.52
CA PRO A 27 29.46 -19.06 35.13
C PRO A 27 30.94 -18.68 35.03
N VAL A 28 31.60 -19.08 33.95
CA VAL A 28 32.96 -18.66 33.61
C VAL A 28 32.86 -17.46 32.65
N PRO A 29 33.59 -16.35 32.86
CA PRO A 29 33.60 -15.24 31.91
C PRO A 29 34.37 -15.62 30.65
N LEU A 30 33.76 -15.41 29.49
CA LEU A 30 34.49 -15.32 28.23
C LEU A 30 35.20 -13.95 28.18
N ARG A 31 36.45 -13.94 27.69
CA ARG A 31 37.30 -12.74 27.67
C ARG A 31 37.10 -11.94 26.40
N GLU A 32 37.24 -10.63 26.52
CA GLU A 32 37.62 -9.74 25.42
C GLU A 32 39.06 -10.07 24.95
N GLY A 33 39.33 -9.97 23.65
CA GLY A 33 40.67 -10.18 23.10
C GLY A 33 40.72 -10.41 21.59
N ASP A 34 41.33 -9.46 20.89
CA ASP A 34 42.08 -9.60 19.64
C ASP A 34 41.41 -10.23 18.39
N ILE A 35 40.75 -9.39 17.59
CA ILE A 35 40.85 -9.46 16.12
C ILE A 35 41.21 -8.07 15.57
N HIS A 36 42.51 -7.77 15.48
CA HIS A 36 43.00 -6.61 14.73
C HIS A 36 43.04 -6.94 13.23
N ALA A 37 42.07 -6.43 12.46
CA ALA A 37 42.16 -6.28 11.01
C ALA A 37 42.33 -4.79 10.66
N ARG A 38 43.24 -4.47 9.73
CA ARG A 38 43.56 -3.08 9.36
C ARG A 38 42.56 -2.55 8.33
N PRO A 39 42.18 -1.25 8.37
CA PRO A 39 41.40 -0.65 7.29
C PRO A 39 42.23 -0.61 6.00
N GLY A 40 41.70 -1.19 4.93
CA GLY A 40 42.28 -1.12 3.60
C GLY A 40 41.89 0.19 2.92
N SER A 41 42.86 1.00 2.52
CA SER A 41 42.63 2.23 1.77
C SER A 41 42.12 1.93 0.35
N ILE A 42 40.93 2.44 0.01
CA ILE A 42 40.46 2.56 -1.38
C ILE A 42 40.40 4.07 -1.69
N GLN A 43 41.08 4.47 -2.76
CA GLN A 43 41.20 5.87 -3.17
C GLN A 43 40.02 6.29 -4.05
N HIS A 44 39.51 7.51 -3.87
CA HIS A 44 38.56 8.10 -4.82
C HIS A 44 39.26 8.40 -6.16
N GLY A 45 38.79 7.78 -7.24
CA GLY A 45 39.01 8.28 -8.60
C GLY A 45 37.92 9.28 -8.98
N GLY A 46 38.29 10.50 -9.34
CA GLY A 46 37.35 11.53 -9.80
C GLY A 46 36.90 11.33 -11.26
N PRO A 47 35.79 11.96 -11.70
CA PRO A 47 35.29 11.84 -13.06
C PRO A 47 36.13 12.63 -14.08
N GLY A 48 36.51 11.95 -15.17
CA GLY A 48 37.22 12.55 -16.32
C GLY A 48 36.25 13.09 -17.39
N GLN A 49 36.68 14.11 -18.13
CA GLN A 49 35.82 14.90 -19.03
C GLN A 49 35.66 14.32 -20.45
N SER A 50 34.53 14.73 -21.04
CA SER A 50 34.02 14.66 -22.43
C SER A 50 34.97 14.59 -23.65
N SER A 51 34.41 14.01 -24.73
CA SER A 51 34.62 14.31 -26.18
C SER A 51 35.97 13.88 -26.82
N THR A 52 36.17 13.76 -28.16
CA THR A 52 35.39 14.16 -29.37
C THR A 52 35.81 13.31 -30.62
N GLY A 53 35.05 13.35 -31.74
CA GLY A 53 35.45 12.88 -33.10
C GLY A 53 34.78 11.57 -33.55
N GLU A 54 34.11 11.42 -34.72
CA GLU A 54 34.46 11.68 -36.15
C GLU A 54 35.50 10.71 -36.75
N THR A 55 35.38 10.08 -37.95
CA THR A 55 34.29 9.72 -38.91
C THR A 55 34.72 8.35 -39.59
N ARG A 56 34.21 7.77 -40.70
CA ARG A 56 33.33 8.13 -41.84
C ARG A 56 32.87 6.86 -42.61
N ASP A 57 31.98 7.03 -43.61
CA ASP A 57 31.63 6.12 -44.74
C ASP A 57 31.02 4.73 -44.40
N GLY A 58 30.27 4.05 -45.28
CA GLY A 58 29.68 4.48 -46.56
C GLY A 58 29.12 3.33 -47.44
N CYS A 59 27.96 3.54 -48.05
CA CYS A 59 27.35 2.81 -49.20
C CYS A 59 26.89 1.31 -49.10
N VAL A 60 25.56 1.16 -49.30
CA VAL A 60 24.89 0.29 -50.32
C VAL A 60 24.82 -1.24 -50.10
N MET A 61 23.63 -1.80 -50.39
CA MET A 61 23.35 -3.24 -50.46
C MET A 61 23.78 -3.86 -51.81
N GLU A 62 24.23 -5.11 -51.80
CA GLU A 62 23.45 -6.15 -52.51
C GLU A 62 23.62 -7.58 -51.96
N ARG A 63 22.77 -8.46 -52.48
CA ARG A 63 22.39 -9.83 -52.06
C ARG A 63 23.54 -10.83 -51.83
N LEU A 64 23.30 -11.78 -50.90
CA LEU A 64 23.45 -13.27 -50.96
C LEU A 64 23.43 -13.83 -49.50
N ASP A 65 22.89 -15.00 -49.16
CA ASP A 65 21.96 -15.92 -49.85
C ASP A 65 21.12 -16.71 -48.78
N LYS A 66 20.35 -17.72 -49.19
CA LYS A 66 19.40 -18.48 -48.35
C LYS A 66 20.05 -19.69 -47.64
N GLY A 67 19.52 -20.04 -46.47
CA GLY A 67 19.14 -21.43 -46.19
C GLY A 67 19.72 -22.13 -44.95
N ASN A 68 18.79 -22.61 -44.11
CA ASN A 68 18.79 -23.88 -43.38
C ASN A 68 20.07 -24.49 -42.75
N SER A 69 19.97 -24.72 -41.44
CA SER A 69 20.11 -26.03 -40.77
C SER A 69 21.44 -26.81 -40.80
N CYS A 70 21.65 -27.56 -39.70
CA CYS A 70 22.79 -28.46 -39.45
C CYS A 70 24.12 -27.71 -39.18
N ASN A 71 25.11 -28.28 -38.49
CA ASN A 71 25.19 -29.63 -37.93
C ASN A 71 25.90 -29.60 -36.56
N MET A 72 25.43 -30.38 -35.57
CA MET A 72 26.22 -30.64 -34.36
C MET A 72 27.10 -31.87 -34.62
N GLN A 73 28.41 -31.67 -34.76
CA GLN A 73 29.38 -32.76 -34.71
C GLN A 73 29.99 -32.79 -33.30
N VAL A 74 29.58 -33.80 -32.52
CA VAL A 74 30.21 -34.22 -31.27
C VAL A 74 30.63 -35.68 -31.48
N ASP A 75 31.82 -36.04 -31.00
CA ASP A 75 32.52 -37.28 -31.38
C ASP A 75 31.71 -38.57 -31.18
N ASP A 76 31.77 -39.44 -32.19
CA ASP A 76 31.11 -40.74 -32.20
C ASP A 76 31.94 -41.76 -31.39
N ARG A 77 31.67 -41.86 -30.09
CA ARG A 77 32.20 -42.93 -29.21
C ARG A 77 31.07 -43.61 -28.46
N ALA A 78 30.84 -44.88 -28.83
CA ALA A 78 29.66 -45.65 -28.46
C ALA A 78 29.43 -45.74 -26.94
N SER A 79 28.27 -45.25 -26.49
CA SER A 79 27.71 -45.53 -25.16
C SER A 79 26.71 -46.70 -25.26
N PRO A 80 26.95 -47.85 -24.60
CA PRO A 80 26.21 -49.10 -24.83
C PRO A 80 24.84 -49.12 -24.10
N GLY A 81 23.94 -48.21 -24.47
CA GLY A 81 22.60 -48.10 -23.88
C GLY A 81 21.47 -47.80 -24.87
N ALA A 82 21.70 -46.94 -25.87
CA ALA A 82 20.65 -46.35 -26.71
C ALA A 82 19.81 -47.35 -27.53
N VAL A 83 20.28 -48.58 -27.75
CA VAL A 83 19.62 -49.58 -28.60
C VAL A 83 18.43 -50.26 -27.89
N ALA A 84 18.42 -50.33 -26.56
CA ALA A 84 17.44 -51.15 -25.80
C ALA A 84 16.06 -50.48 -25.56
N HIS A 85 15.81 -49.29 -26.12
CA HIS A 85 14.66 -48.46 -25.73
C HIS A 85 13.38 -48.65 -26.56
N ARG A 86 13.46 -49.18 -27.80
CA ARG A 86 12.25 -49.41 -28.62
C ARG A 86 11.52 -50.68 -28.20
N ASP A 87 12.25 -51.77 -28.02
CA ASP A 87 11.75 -53.10 -27.69
C ASP A 87 10.86 -53.08 -26.43
N LEU A 88 11.22 -52.27 -25.42
CA LEU A 88 10.45 -52.11 -24.18
C LEU A 88 9.11 -51.38 -24.37
N ALA A 89 8.94 -50.57 -25.41
CA ALA A 89 7.69 -49.86 -25.67
C ALA A 89 6.62 -50.76 -26.31
N GLU A 90 7.04 -51.83 -27.00
CA GLU A 90 6.17 -52.78 -27.71
C GLU A 90 5.69 -53.94 -26.80
N LEU A 91 6.32 -54.16 -25.65
CA LEU A 91 5.95 -55.19 -24.66
C LEU A 91 4.57 -54.95 -24.02
N GLY A 92 3.92 -56.04 -23.61
CA GLY A 92 2.67 -56.01 -22.85
C GLY A 92 2.85 -55.48 -21.43
N ASP A 93 1.77 -55.04 -20.79
CA ASP A 93 1.80 -54.58 -19.40
C ASP A 93 2.32 -55.68 -18.45
N GLU A 94 1.94 -56.94 -18.69
CA GLU A 94 2.34 -58.09 -17.87
C GLU A 94 3.86 -58.35 -17.94
N ASP A 95 4.46 -58.27 -19.13
CA ASP A 95 5.91 -58.41 -19.33
C ASP A 95 6.69 -57.30 -18.60
N LEU A 96 6.20 -56.05 -18.72
CA LEU A 96 6.80 -54.88 -18.08
C LEU A 96 6.69 -54.97 -16.55
N LEU A 97 5.57 -55.47 -16.03
CA LEU A 97 5.38 -55.73 -14.61
C LEU A 97 6.29 -56.85 -14.10
N ALA A 98 6.47 -57.94 -14.85
CA ALA A 98 7.42 -59.01 -14.52
C ALA A 98 8.87 -58.50 -14.46
N ILE A 99 9.26 -57.58 -15.34
CA ILE A 99 10.57 -56.89 -15.27
C ILE A 99 10.68 -55.98 -14.04
N ILE A 100 9.60 -55.32 -13.63
CA ILE A 100 9.56 -54.48 -12.41
C ILE A 100 9.65 -55.29 -11.11
N GLN A 101 9.06 -56.49 -11.08
CA GLN A 101 9.07 -57.40 -9.93
C GLN A 101 10.41 -58.15 -9.78
N SER A 102 11.05 -58.52 -10.89
CA SER A 102 12.33 -59.24 -10.89
C SER A 102 13.57 -58.36 -10.65
N LEU A 103 13.43 -57.03 -10.71
CA LEU A 103 14.52 -56.08 -10.53
C LEU A 103 14.45 -55.31 -9.20
N PRO A 104 15.60 -55.10 -8.51
CA PRO A 104 15.63 -54.33 -7.27
C PRO A 104 15.34 -52.83 -7.50
N VAL A 105 14.75 -52.20 -6.49
CA VAL A 105 14.51 -50.75 -6.45
C VAL A 105 15.84 -50.01 -6.56
N GLY A 106 15.91 -49.02 -7.46
CA GLY A 106 17.14 -48.26 -7.77
C GLY A 106 17.92 -48.76 -8.99
N SER A 107 17.58 -49.90 -9.58
CA SER A 107 18.18 -50.33 -10.85
C SER A 107 17.64 -49.53 -12.04
N SER A 108 18.53 -49.04 -12.93
CA SER A 108 18.16 -48.15 -14.04
C SER A 108 17.13 -48.77 -14.98
N ARG A 109 17.28 -50.06 -15.32
CA ARG A 109 16.32 -50.79 -16.18
C ARG A 109 14.90 -50.82 -15.60
N ARG A 110 14.76 -50.86 -14.27
CA ARG A 110 13.46 -50.77 -13.59
C ARG A 110 12.85 -49.38 -13.69
N ALA A 111 13.67 -48.32 -13.60
CA ALA A 111 13.20 -46.94 -13.79
C ALA A 111 12.64 -46.72 -15.20
N TRP A 112 13.38 -47.13 -16.25
CA TRP A 112 12.93 -47.06 -17.64
C TRP A 112 11.60 -47.79 -17.88
N VAL A 113 11.42 -48.98 -17.29
CA VAL A 113 10.16 -49.74 -17.42
C VAL A 113 9.00 -49.08 -16.64
N CYS A 114 9.26 -48.46 -15.49
CA CYS A 114 8.28 -47.60 -14.83
C CYS A 114 7.89 -46.39 -15.69
N GLU A 115 8.84 -45.73 -16.37
CA GLU A 115 8.56 -44.60 -17.26
C GLU A 115 7.66 -44.99 -18.44
N VAL A 116 7.90 -46.14 -19.08
CA VAL A 116 7.03 -46.67 -20.15
C VAL A 116 5.60 -46.88 -19.65
N LEU A 117 5.41 -47.50 -18.48
CA LEU A 117 4.08 -47.70 -17.90
C LEU A 117 3.43 -46.38 -17.47
N VAL A 118 4.19 -45.43 -16.91
CA VAL A 118 3.67 -44.09 -16.54
C VAL A 118 3.23 -43.31 -17.77
N ALA A 119 3.97 -43.37 -18.87
CA ALA A 119 3.58 -42.77 -20.15
C ALA A 119 2.31 -43.43 -20.71
N ARG A 120 2.25 -44.77 -20.72
CA ARG A 120 1.09 -45.55 -21.18
C ARG A 120 -0.19 -45.25 -20.39
N TYR A 121 -0.08 -45.08 -19.07
CA TYR A 121 -1.21 -44.78 -18.18
C TYR A 121 -1.48 -43.29 -17.91
N ARG A 122 -0.75 -42.37 -18.56
CA ARG A 122 -0.95 -40.91 -18.47
C ARG A 122 -2.41 -40.50 -18.66
N GLY A 123 -3.10 -41.08 -19.65
CA GLY A 123 -4.51 -40.79 -19.93
C GLY A 123 -5.44 -41.11 -18.75
N LEU A 124 -5.18 -42.20 -18.02
CA LEU A 124 -5.95 -42.59 -16.84
C LEU A 124 -5.74 -41.62 -15.67
N VAL A 125 -4.50 -41.15 -15.46
CA VAL A 125 -4.18 -40.15 -14.43
C VAL A 125 -4.90 -38.83 -14.70
N HIS A 126 -4.82 -38.30 -15.93
CA HIS A 126 -5.56 -37.10 -16.33
C HIS A 126 -7.08 -37.31 -16.20
N ALA A 127 -7.64 -38.45 -16.62
CA ALA A 127 -9.06 -38.74 -16.48
C ALA A 127 -9.51 -38.77 -15.01
N CYS A 128 -8.70 -39.33 -14.09
CA CYS A 128 -9.00 -39.35 -12.66
C CYS A 128 -8.94 -37.94 -12.03
N ALA A 129 -7.91 -37.14 -12.36
CA ALA A 129 -7.74 -35.79 -11.85
C ALA A 129 -8.82 -34.82 -12.36
N ASN A 130 -9.19 -34.90 -13.65
CA ASN A 130 -10.18 -34.02 -14.29
C ASN A 130 -11.59 -34.13 -13.67
N ARG A 131 -11.92 -35.24 -12.99
CA ARG A 131 -13.15 -35.36 -12.19
C ARG A 131 -13.23 -34.33 -11.05
N TYR A 132 -12.10 -33.78 -10.64
CA TYR A 132 -11.97 -32.78 -9.57
C TYR A 132 -11.62 -31.38 -10.10
N ARG A 133 -11.78 -31.09 -11.40
CA ARG A 133 -11.49 -29.78 -12.03
C ARG A 133 -12.26 -28.56 -11.48
N LYS A 134 -13.19 -28.77 -10.54
CA LYS A 134 -13.92 -27.72 -9.80
C LYS A 134 -13.42 -27.57 -8.34
N SER A 135 -12.30 -28.20 -8.01
CA SER A 135 -11.57 -27.99 -6.75
C SER A 135 -10.86 -26.63 -6.76
N PRO A 136 -10.58 -26.02 -5.58
CA PRO A 136 -9.64 -24.89 -5.50
C PRO A 136 -8.20 -25.28 -5.88
N GLU A 137 -7.83 -26.55 -5.79
CA GLU A 137 -6.46 -27.03 -6.13
C GLU A 137 -6.22 -27.07 -7.66
N PRO A 138 -5.05 -26.64 -8.16
CA PRO A 138 -4.70 -26.75 -9.58
C PRO A 138 -4.80 -28.18 -10.09
N THR A 139 -5.39 -28.37 -11.28
CA THR A 139 -5.56 -29.72 -11.86
C THR A 139 -4.22 -30.40 -12.17
N GLU A 140 -3.15 -29.62 -12.36
CA GLU A 140 -1.80 -30.10 -12.59
C GLU A 140 -1.18 -30.73 -11.33
N ASP A 141 -1.41 -30.16 -10.15
CA ASP A 141 -0.98 -30.75 -8.88
C ASP A 141 -1.77 -32.04 -8.57
N LEU A 142 -3.06 -32.05 -8.89
CA LEU A 142 -3.88 -33.27 -8.79
C LEU A 142 -3.42 -34.38 -9.76
N VAL A 143 -2.85 -34.01 -10.90
CA VAL A 143 -2.18 -34.94 -11.82
C VAL A 143 -0.85 -35.45 -11.24
N GLN A 144 -0.04 -34.60 -10.61
CA GLN A 144 1.19 -35.04 -9.90
C GLN A 144 0.87 -36.05 -8.78
N VAL A 145 -0.12 -35.73 -7.93
CA VAL A 145 -0.63 -36.64 -6.88
C VAL A 145 -1.17 -37.94 -7.51
N GLY A 146 -1.86 -37.83 -8.64
CA GLY A 146 -2.33 -38.98 -9.40
C GLY A 146 -1.20 -39.89 -9.89
N TYR A 147 -0.08 -39.34 -10.35
CA TYR A 147 1.11 -40.12 -10.71
C TYR A 147 1.74 -40.82 -9.49
N VAL A 148 1.73 -40.21 -8.31
CA VAL A 148 2.15 -40.89 -7.05
C VAL A 148 1.23 -42.10 -6.76
N GLY A 149 -0.07 -41.98 -7.01
CA GLY A 149 -1.02 -43.09 -6.93
C GLY A 149 -0.78 -44.19 -7.97
N LEU A 150 -0.47 -43.81 -9.21
CA LEU A 150 -0.11 -44.76 -10.28
C LEU A 150 1.20 -45.50 -9.96
N MET A 151 2.24 -44.80 -9.49
CA MET A 151 3.49 -45.43 -9.07
C MET A 151 3.29 -46.38 -7.89
N LYS A 152 2.39 -46.06 -6.94
CA LYS A 152 2.00 -46.98 -5.86
C LYS A 152 1.28 -48.22 -6.38
N ALA A 153 0.46 -48.09 -7.43
CA ALA A 153 -0.19 -49.23 -8.08
C ALA A 153 0.83 -50.12 -8.82
N ILE A 154 1.68 -49.55 -9.67
CA ILE A 154 2.74 -50.27 -10.42
C ILE A 154 3.66 -51.05 -9.48
N ASN A 155 4.04 -50.47 -8.33
CA ASN A 155 4.92 -51.13 -7.36
C ASN A 155 4.23 -52.18 -6.47
N LYS A 156 2.90 -52.37 -6.57
CA LYS A 156 2.11 -53.29 -5.70
C LYS A 156 1.17 -54.23 -6.44
N PHE A 157 1.03 -54.07 -7.76
CA PHE A 157 0.16 -54.92 -8.57
C PHE A 157 0.75 -56.33 -8.71
N ASP A 158 -0.11 -57.33 -8.58
CA ASP A 158 0.20 -58.74 -8.75
C ASP A 158 -0.64 -59.31 -9.92
N PRO A 159 -0.02 -59.63 -11.08
CA PRO A 159 -0.70 -60.25 -12.21
C PRO A 159 -1.38 -61.58 -11.88
N GLY A 160 -0.93 -62.30 -10.84
CA GLY A 160 -1.56 -63.53 -10.38
C GLY A 160 -2.92 -63.34 -9.72
N ILE A 161 -3.30 -62.11 -9.38
CA ILE A 161 -4.56 -61.78 -8.68
C ILE A 161 -5.58 -61.08 -9.61
N GLY A 162 -5.16 -60.48 -10.73
CA GLY A 162 -6.08 -59.87 -11.67
C GLY A 162 -5.48 -59.38 -12.99
N HIS A 163 -6.30 -59.32 -14.04
CA HIS A 163 -5.88 -59.18 -15.44
C HIS A 163 -5.77 -57.73 -15.98
N SER A 164 -5.74 -56.71 -15.11
CA SER A 164 -5.64 -55.31 -15.58
C SER A 164 -5.02 -54.38 -14.56
N LEU A 165 -3.82 -53.88 -14.88
CA LEU A 165 -3.15 -52.82 -14.13
C LEU A 165 -4.01 -51.55 -14.08
N GLY A 166 -4.69 -51.17 -15.17
CA GLY A 166 -5.58 -50.01 -15.21
C GLY A 166 -6.75 -50.08 -14.23
N ALA A 167 -7.40 -51.25 -14.14
CA ALA A 167 -8.52 -51.47 -13.21
C ALA A 167 -8.09 -51.36 -11.74
N TYR A 168 -6.86 -51.78 -11.41
CA TYR A 168 -6.26 -51.64 -10.08
C TYR A 168 -5.71 -50.23 -9.81
N ALA A 169 -5.14 -49.58 -10.83
CA ALA A 169 -4.56 -48.25 -10.71
C ALA A 169 -5.62 -47.17 -10.49
N GLN A 170 -6.79 -47.25 -11.15
CA GLN A 170 -7.86 -46.25 -11.01
C GLN A 170 -8.29 -45.97 -9.55
N PRO A 171 -8.59 -46.98 -8.69
CA PRO A 171 -8.88 -46.73 -7.28
C PRO A 171 -7.66 -46.26 -6.47
N CYS A 172 -6.43 -46.69 -6.78
CA CYS A 172 -5.22 -46.18 -6.13
C CYS A 172 -4.96 -44.69 -6.44
N ILE A 173 -5.06 -44.29 -7.71
CA ILE A 173 -4.96 -42.89 -8.18
C ILE A 173 -6.04 -42.04 -7.50
N THR A 174 -7.30 -42.50 -7.54
CA THR A 174 -8.43 -41.80 -6.92
C THR A 174 -8.28 -41.71 -5.40
N GLY A 175 -7.74 -42.75 -4.76
CA GLY A 175 -7.49 -42.81 -3.33
C GLY A 175 -6.43 -41.81 -2.86
N GLU A 176 -5.30 -41.71 -3.57
CA GLU A 176 -4.25 -40.74 -3.25
C GLU A 176 -4.67 -39.29 -3.51
N ILE A 177 -5.44 -39.01 -4.57
CA ILE A 177 -6.06 -37.69 -4.79
C ILE A 177 -7.01 -37.32 -3.64
N LYS A 178 -7.87 -38.25 -3.20
CA LYS A 178 -8.71 -38.04 -2.00
C LYS A 178 -7.89 -37.85 -0.73
N ARG A 179 -6.76 -38.54 -0.60
CA ARG A 179 -5.86 -38.44 0.55
C ARG A 179 -5.20 -37.06 0.61
N TYR A 180 -4.70 -36.57 -0.52
CA TYR A 180 -4.20 -35.19 -0.65
C TYR A 180 -5.26 -34.17 -0.24
N PHE A 181 -6.50 -34.27 -0.73
CA PHE A 181 -7.59 -33.38 -0.29
C PHE A 181 -7.92 -33.43 1.20
N ARG A 182 -7.60 -34.52 1.90
CA ARG A 182 -7.74 -34.60 3.36
C ARG A 182 -6.51 -34.00 4.06
N ASP A 183 -5.32 -34.30 3.55
CA ASP A 183 -4.03 -34.00 4.16
C ASP A 183 -3.55 -32.55 3.88
N LYS A 184 -4.09 -31.84 2.87
CA LYS A 184 -3.64 -30.51 2.40
C LYS A 184 -4.68 -29.38 2.41
N ARG A 185 -5.98 -29.68 2.36
CA ARG A 185 -7.06 -28.68 2.16
C ARG A 185 -7.32 -27.75 3.37
N TRP A 186 -6.72 -28.05 4.51
CA TRP A 186 -6.89 -27.27 5.74
C TRP A 186 -5.72 -26.29 5.89
N HIS A 187 -6.03 -24.99 5.84
CA HIS A 187 -5.03 -23.92 6.00
C HIS A 187 -4.56 -23.74 7.46
N ALA A 188 -5.29 -24.33 8.41
CA ALA A 188 -4.94 -24.42 9.83
C ALA A 188 -5.10 -25.86 10.33
N HIS A 189 -4.36 -26.26 11.36
CA HIS A 189 -4.50 -27.59 11.95
C HIS A 189 -5.79 -27.68 12.79
N ILE A 190 -6.78 -28.44 12.30
CA ILE A 190 -8.07 -28.64 12.97
C ILE A 190 -8.17 -30.07 13.51
N GLU A 191 -8.69 -30.22 14.73
CA GLU A 191 -8.85 -31.52 15.37
C GLU A 191 -9.76 -32.47 14.57
N ARG A 192 -9.35 -33.73 14.54
CA ARG A 192 -9.93 -34.74 13.66
C ARG A 192 -11.43 -34.99 13.85
N PRO A 193 -12.00 -35.05 15.08
CA PRO A 193 -13.43 -35.22 15.26
C PRO A 193 -14.27 -34.11 14.59
N VAL A 194 -13.76 -32.87 14.56
CA VAL A 194 -14.44 -31.73 13.92
C VAL A 194 -14.44 -31.86 12.40
N GLN A 195 -13.37 -32.42 11.82
CA GLN A 195 -13.30 -32.71 10.38
C GLN A 195 -14.26 -33.84 9.98
N GLU A 196 -14.40 -34.86 10.81
CA GLU A 196 -15.26 -36.02 10.56
C GLU A 196 -16.75 -35.63 10.75
N LEU A 197 -17.09 -34.90 11.82
CA LEU A 197 -18.41 -34.29 12.04
C LEU A 197 -18.84 -33.37 10.88
N LEU A 198 -17.92 -32.63 10.25
CA LEU A 198 -18.25 -31.80 9.07
C LEU A 198 -18.67 -32.59 7.83
N LEU A 199 -18.23 -33.84 7.70
CA LEU A 199 -18.69 -34.73 6.62
C LEU A 199 -20.08 -35.27 6.93
N GLU A 200 -20.34 -35.58 8.20
CA GLU A 200 -21.64 -36.02 8.71
C GLU A 200 -22.69 -34.92 8.59
N ILE A 201 -22.38 -33.68 9.00
CA ILE A 201 -23.24 -32.48 8.81
C ILE A 201 -23.62 -32.32 7.35
N ARG A 202 -22.67 -32.42 6.40
CA ARG A 202 -22.99 -32.29 4.97
C ARG A 202 -23.91 -33.40 4.45
N SER A 203 -23.79 -34.63 4.99
CA SER A 203 -24.69 -35.74 4.65
C SER A 203 -26.08 -35.54 5.26
N ALA A 204 -26.15 -35.20 6.56
CA ALA A 204 -27.39 -34.92 7.28
C ALA A 204 -28.15 -33.75 6.66
N SER A 205 -27.47 -32.65 6.34
CA SER A 205 -28.06 -31.48 5.66
C SER A 205 -28.76 -31.85 4.36
N HIS A 206 -28.16 -32.72 3.53
CA HIS A 206 -28.79 -33.16 2.29
C HIS A 206 -29.98 -34.11 2.55
N GLN A 207 -29.89 -35.00 3.52
CA GLN A 207 -30.95 -35.96 3.85
C GLN A 207 -32.17 -35.25 4.46
N LEU A 208 -31.95 -34.36 5.43
CA LEU A 208 -33.00 -33.55 6.07
C LEU A 208 -33.64 -32.59 5.07
N ALA A 209 -32.86 -31.88 4.24
CA ALA A 209 -33.43 -30.98 3.24
C ALA A 209 -34.31 -31.70 2.20
N GLN A 210 -33.97 -32.95 1.86
CA GLN A 210 -34.80 -33.79 0.98
C GLN A 210 -36.10 -34.28 1.66
N GLN A 211 -36.13 -34.38 2.99
CA GLN A 211 -37.30 -34.80 3.76
C GLN A 211 -38.23 -33.63 4.12
N ALA A 212 -37.67 -32.49 4.52
CA ALA A 212 -38.40 -31.32 5.00
C ALA A 212 -38.77 -30.32 3.88
N GLY A 213 -38.10 -30.38 2.73
CA GLY A 213 -38.30 -29.43 1.62
C GLY A 213 -37.67 -28.04 1.84
N HIS A 214 -37.00 -27.83 2.98
CA HIS A 214 -36.24 -26.62 3.33
C HIS A 214 -34.90 -27.03 3.97
N PRO A 215 -33.86 -26.18 3.97
CA PRO A 215 -32.63 -26.47 4.69
C PRO A 215 -32.89 -26.63 6.20
N PRO A 216 -32.23 -27.59 6.89
CA PRO A 216 -32.34 -27.75 8.34
C PRO A 216 -31.55 -26.67 9.09
N GLY A 217 -31.95 -26.40 10.34
CA GLY A 217 -31.19 -25.59 11.28
C GLY A 217 -30.16 -26.39 12.10
N ASP A 218 -29.33 -25.69 12.86
CA ASP A 218 -28.28 -26.31 13.69
C ASP A 218 -28.87 -27.25 14.77
N ALA A 219 -30.04 -26.93 15.31
CA ALA A 219 -30.77 -27.78 16.25
C ALA A 219 -31.28 -29.09 15.60
N ASP A 220 -31.78 -29.03 14.37
CA ASP A 220 -32.22 -30.22 13.62
C ASP A 220 -31.02 -31.13 13.31
N LEU A 221 -29.89 -30.53 12.93
CA LEU A 221 -28.63 -31.23 12.67
C LEU A 221 -28.05 -31.86 13.95
N ALA A 222 -28.07 -31.14 15.07
CA ALA A 222 -27.67 -31.65 16.38
C ALA A 222 -28.53 -32.85 16.80
N ALA A 223 -29.85 -32.74 16.69
CA ALA A 223 -30.79 -33.81 17.02
C ALA A 223 -30.65 -35.04 16.10
N TYR A 224 -30.43 -34.84 14.80
CA TYR A 224 -30.26 -35.95 13.83
C TYR A 224 -28.92 -36.68 13.99
N LEU A 225 -27.85 -35.96 14.32
CA LEU A 225 -26.50 -36.52 14.50
C LEU A 225 -26.21 -37.00 15.94
N GLY A 226 -27.05 -36.64 16.92
CA GLY A 226 -26.85 -37.01 18.32
C GLY A 226 -25.73 -36.23 19.02
N VAL A 227 -25.45 -35.00 18.57
CA VAL A 227 -24.39 -34.12 19.09
C VAL A 227 -24.98 -32.84 19.71
N THR A 228 -24.15 -32.01 20.34
CA THR A 228 -24.60 -30.69 20.84
C THR A 228 -24.61 -29.65 19.72
N GLU A 229 -25.48 -28.64 19.84
CA GLU A 229 -25.47 -27.46 18.96
C GLU A 229 -24.13 -26.71 19.00
N ASP A 230 -23.42 -26.75 20.13
CA ASP A 230 -22.06 -26.19 20.23
C ASP A 230 -21.09 -26.92 19.28
N ALA A 231 -21.13 -28.25 19.22
CA ALA A 231 -20.30 -29.03 18.30
C ALA A 231 -20.67 -28.77 16.82
N ILE A 232 -21.95 -28.53 16.51
CA ILE A 232 -22.38 -28.08 15.18
C ILE A 232 -21.80 -26.69 14.85
N ARG A 233 -21.83 -25.75 15.81
CA ARG A 233 -21.27 -24.41 15.63
C ARG A 233 -19.74 -24.41 15.49
N ASP A 234 -19.02 -25.19 16.30
CA ASP A 234 -17.57 -25.39 16.19
C ASP A 234 -17.20 -25.99 14.83
N ALA A 235 -17.97 -26.98 14.35
CA ALA A 235 -17.84 -27.54 13.01
C ALA A 235 -18.06 -26.48 11.92
N TRP A 236 -19.11 -25.65 12.01
CA TRP A 236 -19.31 -24.55 11.05
C TRP A 236 -18.18 -23.51 11.10
N GLN A 237 -17.60 -23.24 12.27
CA GLN A 237 -16.49 -22.32 12.44
C GLN A 237 -15.22 -22.88 11.78
N ALA A 238 -14.92 -24.17 11.99
CA ALA A 238 -13.88 -24.91 11.29
C ALA A 238 -14.09 -24.90 9.76
N ASN A 239 -15.32 -25.07 9.28
CA ASN A 239 -15.63 -25.06 7.84
C ASN A 239 -15.24 -23.74 7.15
N ARG A 240 -15.32 -22.59 7.85
CA ARG A 240 -14.86 -21.29 7.33
C ARG A 240 -13.35 -21.25 7.09
N LEU A 241 -12.57 -22.00 7.88
CA LEU A 241 -11.11 -22.12 7.74
C LEU A 241 -10.68 -23.06 6.59
N MET A 242 -11.61 -23.76 5.92
CA MET A 242 -11.31 -24.51 4.69
C MET A 242 -11.07 -23.62 3.47
N GLN A 243 -11.67 -22.43 3.45
CA GLN A 243 -11.56 -21.46 2.36
C GLN A 243 -11.41 -20.05 2.95
N PRO A 244 -10.21 -19.68 3.43
CA PRO A 244 -9.94 -18.30 3.80
C PRO A 244 -10.14 -17.39 2.58
N TYR A 245 -10.76 -16.24 2.78
CA TYR A 245 -10.77 -15.17 1.78
C TYR A 245 -9.35 -14.62 1.63
N SER A 246 -8.92 -14.29 0.41
CA SER A 246 -7.66 -13.58 0.21
C SER A 246 -7.74 -12.20 0.85
N LEU A 247 -6.66 -11.75 1.48
CA LEU A 247 -6.52 -10.38 1.97
C LEU A 247 -6.54 -9.36 0.81
N ASP A 248 -6.13 -9.80 -0.38
CA ASP A 248 -6.12 -9.01 -1.62
C ASP A 248 -7.40 -9.21 -2.46
N ALA A 249 -8.41 -9.94 -1.96
CA ALA A 249 -9.68 -10.06 -2.66
C ALA A 249 -10.43 -8.71 -2.61
N PRO A 250 -10.77 -8.09 -3.75
CA PRO A 250 -11.54 -6.87 -3.75
C PRO A 250 -12.94 -7.15 -3.19
N LEU A 251 -13.34 -6.43 -2.13
CA LEU A 251 -14.74 -6.42 -1.70
C LEU A 251 -15.63 -5.89 -2.82
N ALA A 252 -16.86 -6.42 -2.88
CA ALA A 252 -17.85 -5.99 -3.86
C ALA A 252 -18.10 -4.48 -3.74
N GLY A 253 -18.04 -3.76 -4.86
CA GLY A 253 -18.12 -2.29 -4.89
C GLY A 253 -16.89 -1.60 -5.51
N ILE A 254 -16.39 -2.10 -6.65
CA ILE A 254 -15.41 -1.35 -7.46
C ILE A 254 -16.15 -0.27 -8.25
N ASP A 255 -16.47 0.83 -7.57
CA ASP A 255 -16.99 2.07 -8.18
C ASP A 255 -15.86 2.88 -8.85
N GLN A 256 -15.08 2.18 -9.68
CA GLN A 256 -13.95 2.68 -10.47
C GLN A 256 -13.97 2.10 -11.89
N SER A 257 -15.15 1.70 -12.37
CA SER A 257 -15.34 1.06 -13.68
C SER A 257 -15.78 2.02 -14.80
N ASP A 258 -15.98 3.31 -14.50
CA ASP A 258 -16.32 4.33 -15.50
C ASP A 258 -15.70 5.71 -15.18
N LEU A 259 -14.54 5.98 -15.79
CA LEU A 259 -13.82 7.27 -15.68
C LEU A 259 -14.70 8.47 -16.10
N ALA A 260 -15.65 8.28 -17.02
CA ALA A 260 -16.49 9.35 -17.55
C ALA A 260 -17.63 9.77 -16.59
N LYS A 261 -17.82 9.06 -15.47
CA LYS A 261 -18.77 9.42 -14.40
C LYS A 261 -18.10 9.93 -13.12
N GLN A 262 -16.76 9.94 -13.06
CA GLN A 262 -16.04 10.25 -11.83
C GLN A 262 -15.93 11.76 -11.60
N VAL A 263 -16.42 12.20 -10.43
CA VAL A 263 -16.10 13.52 -9.88
C VAL A 263 -14.64 13.50 -9.42
N ASN A 264 -13.83 14.47 -9.85
CA ASN A 264 -12.46 14.62 -9.34
C ASN A 264 -12.52 14.93 -7.82
N PRO A 265 -11.93 14.10 -6.94
CA PRO A 265 -11.93 14.33 -5.50
C PRO A 265 -10.83 15.31 -5.05
N VAL A 266 -9.89 15.67 -5.91
CA VAL A 266 -8.83 16.66 -5.62
C VAL A 266 -9.48 18.05 -5.53
N ALA A 267 -9.25 18.73 -4.41
CA ALA A 267 -9.76 20.08 -4.11
C ALA A 267 -8.72 21.19 -4.34
N GLY A 268 -7.46 20.83 -4.54
CA GLY A 268 -6.32 21.70 -4.80
C GLY A 268 -5.00 21.01 -4.44
N PHE A 269 -3.90 21.76 -4.46
CA PHE A 269 -2.59 21.28 -4.02
C PHE A 269 -1.99 22.21 -2.97
N LEU A 270 -1.10 21.66 -2.14
CA LEU A 270 -0.23 22.39 -1.23
C LEU A 270 1.23 22.09 -1.59
N LEU A 271 2.11 23.05 -1.39
CA LEU A 271 3.54 22.93 -1.66
C LEU A 271 4.33 23.58 -0.52
N PRO A 272 5.02 22.80 0.33
CA PRO A 272 5.92 23.36 1.32
C PRO A 272 7.06 24.14 0.65
N ASP A 273 7.45 25.30 1.19
CA ASP A 273 8.76 25.89 0.93
C ASP A 273 9.59 25.87 2.21
N HIS A 274 10.72 25.18 2.16
CA HIS A 274 11.62 25.03 3.30
C HIS A 274 12.60 26.20 3.43
N MET A 275 12.73 27.06 2.42
CA MET A 275 13.60 28.24 2.46
C MET A 275 13.03 29.34 3.37
N ASP A 276 11.74 29.67 3.21
CA ASP A 276 11.04 30.70 3.99
C ASP A 276 10.17 30.14 5.14
N GLU A 277 10.06 28.80 5.25
CA GLU A 277 9.10 28.10 6.13
C GLU A 277 7.63 28.44 5.81
N SER A 278 7.28 28.42 4.51
CA SER A 278 5.95 28.73 4.01
C SER A 278 5.22 27.51 3.45
N LEU A 279 3.92 27.67 3.15
CA LEU A 279 3.10 26.67 2.47
C LEU A 279 2.31 27.36 1.35
N GLU A 280 2.79 27.25 0.11
CA GLU A 280 2.07 27.73 -1.08
C GLU A 280 0.83 26.86 -1.35
N VAL A 281 -0.24 27.50 -1.81
CA VAL A 281 -1.57 26.91 -2.00
C VAL A 281 -2.04 27.13 -3.43
N PHE A 282 -2.44 26.05 -4.09
CA PHE A 282 -2.80 26.02 -5.51
C PHE A 282 -4.21 25.45 -5.73
N ALA A 283 -4.90 25.96 -6.75
CA ALA A 283 -6.15 25.39 -7.25
C ALA A 283 -5.93 24.04 -7.96
N THR A 284 -7.02 23.37 -8.32
CA THR A 284 -7.02 22.05 -8.99
C THR A 284 -6.43 22.08 -10.40
N ASP A 285 -6.38 23.25 -11.02
CA ASP A 285 -5.77 23.55 -12.31
C ASP A 285 -4.25 23.87 -12.20
N GLY A 286 -3.70 23.91 -10.99
CA GLY A 286 -2.30 24.29 -10.73
C GLY A 286 -2.05 25.79 -10.65
N ARG A 287 -3.09 26.65 -10.68
CA ARG A 287 -2.95 28.10 -10.50
C ARG A 287 -2.66 28.43 -9.02
N PRO A 288 -1.65 29.26 -8.71
CA PRO A 288 -1.38 29.68 -7.34
C PRO A 288 -2.48 30.62 -6.82
N LEU A 289 -2.89 30.42 -5.57
CA LEU A 289 -3.95 31.17 -4.91
C LEU A 289 -3.40 32.09 -3.81
N GLY A 290 -2.49 31.57 -2.98
CA GLY A 290 -1.80 32.29 -1.91
C GLY A 290 -0.82 31.40 -1.15
N GLU A 291 -0.21 31.94 -0.11
CA GLU A 291 0.76 31.27 0.74
C GLU A 291 0.49 31.54 2.23
N LEU A 292 0.77 30.54 3.08
CA LEU A 292 0.88 30.71 4.53
C LEU A 292 2.34 30.93 4.90
N LEU A 293 2.62 31.95 5.72
CA LEU A 293 3.99 32.28 6.19
C LEU A 293 3.96 32.96 7.57
N HIS A 294 5.12 33.13 8.19
CA HIS A 294 5.28 33.91 9.43
C HIS A 294 5.37 35.41 9.15
N ASP A 295 4.46 36.20 9.72
CA ASP A 295 4.49 37.66 9.66
C ASP A 295 5.79 38.22 10.25
N ALA A 296 6.47 39.10 9.52
CA ALA A 296 7.82 39.56 9.83
C ALA A 296 7.95 40.40 11.12
N PHE A 297 6.85 40.81 11.76
CA PHE A 297 6.86 41.64 12.97
C PHE A 297 6.29 40.93 14.21
N SER A 298 5.33 40.03 14.01
CA SER A 298 4.60 39.32 15.08
C SER A 298 4.89 37.83 15.14
N ASP A 299 5.59 37.28 14.15
CA ASP A 299 5.95 35.86 13.98
C ASP A 299 4.72 34.92 14.00
N ALA A 300 3.53 35.50 13.80
CA ALA A 300 2.25 34.83 13.68
C ALA A 300 2.12 34.18 12.30
N VAL A 301 1.38 33.06 12.21
CA VAL A 301 1.01 32.54 10.89
C VAL A 301 -0.01 33.48 10.24
N ALA A 302 0.35 33.97 9.06
CA ALA A 302 -0.43 34.87 8.23
C ALA A 302 -0.69 34.27 6.84
N TRP A 303 -1.66 34.84 6.14
CA TRP A 303 -1.99 34.51 4.74
C TRP A 303 -1.59 35.68 3.84
N GLU A 304 -0.85 35.40 2.77
CA GLU A 304 -0.59 36.36 1.69
C GLU A 304 -1.17 35.82 0.37
N ILE A 305 -1.78 36.69 -0.43
CA ILE A 305 -2.37 36.33 -1.72
C ILE A 305 -1.24 36.13 -2.75
N ALA A 306 -1.40 35.14 -3.63
CA ALA A 306 -0.34 34.77 -4.59
C ALA A 306 0.12 35.98 -5.43
N PRO A 307 1.44 36.20 -5.58
CA PRO A 307 1.94 37.36 -6.30
C PRO A 307 1.38 37.47 -7.71
N GLY A 308 1.10 38.69 -8.16
CA GLY A 308 0.53 38.97 -9.48
C GLY A 308 -1.00 38.81 -9.57
N ARG A 309 -1.68 38.26 -8.56
CA ARG A 309 -3.16 38.26 -8.52
C ARG A 309 -3.71 39.68 -8.35
N THR A 310 -4.66 40.03 -9.20
CA THR A 310 -5.32 41.36 -9.27
C THR A 310 -6.85 41.25 -9.26
N ASP A 311 -7.34 40.02 -9.26
CA ASP A 311 -8.73 39.56 -9.14
C ASP A 311 -9.30 39.66 -7.72
N VAL A 312 -8.43 39.84 -6.71
CA VAL A 312 -8.77 39.85 -5.28
C VAL A 312 -8.16 41.07 -4.58
N ALA A 313 -8.83 41.59 -3.55
CA ALA A 313 -8.31 42.68 -2.74
C ALA A 313 -7.02 42.25 -1.99
N PRO A 314 -5.89 43.01 -2.04
CA PRO A 314 -4.57 42.59 -1.53
C PRO A 314 -4.42 42.27 -0.03
N ALA A 315 -5.50 42.32 0.75
CA ALA A 315 -5.55 41.97 2.16
C ALA A 315 -6.71 41.01 2.50
N ALA A 316 -7.32 40.38 1.49
CA ALA A 316 -8.42 39.44 1.68
C ALA A 316 -7.92 38.12 2.29
N GLY A 317 -8.64 37.62 3.30
CA GLY A 317 -8.36 36.34 3.94
C GLY A 317 -8.66 35.12 3.04
N PRO A 318 -8.20 33.92 3.43
CA PRO A 318 -8.40 32.67 2.68
C PRO A 318 -9.87 32.17 2.65
N THR A 319 -10.80 32.90 3.27
CA THR A 319 -12.25 32.69 3.19
C THR A 319 -13.01 33.86 2.55
N GLU A 320 -12.32 34.95 2.18
CA GLU A 320 -12.90 36.15 1.56
C GLU A 320 -12.70 36.17 0.03
N ASP A 321 -11.67 35.49 -0.46
CA ASP A 321 -11.43 35.26 -1.90
C ASP A 321 -12.44 34.23 -2.47
N PRO A 322 -13.25 34.59 -3.49
CA PRO A 322 -14.24 33.69 -4.09
C PRO A 322 -13.67 32.40 -4.71
N ASP A 323 -12.44 32.45 -5.22
CA ASP A 323 -11.83 31.31 -5.94
C ASP A 323 -11.31 30.22 -4.98
N ILE A 324 -11.09 30.57 -3.71
CA ILE A 324 -10.54 29.66 -2.69
C ILE A 324 -11.52 29.36 -1.54
N SER A 325 -12.46 30.26 -1.23
CA SER A 325 -13.44 30.10 -0.13
C SER A 325 -14.40 28.92 -0.32
N HIS A 326 -14.59 28.43 -1.54
CA HIS A 326 -15.33 27.19 -1.81
C HIS A 326 -14.43 25.93 -1.87
N HIS A 327 -13.11 26.08 -1.82
CA HIS A 327 -12.14 24.99 -1.92
C HIS A 327 -11.60 24.59 -0.54
N ARG A 328 -11.38 23.28 -0.34
CA ARG A 328 -10.86 22.75 0.94
C ARG A 328 -9.49 23.33 1.32
N VAL A 329 -8.71 23.80 0.36
CA VAL A 329 -7.41 24.43 0.60
C VAL A 329 -7.52 25.79 1.29
N GLY A 330 -8.56 26.57 1.03
CA GLY A 330 -8.83 27.83 1.75
C GLY A 330 -9.24 27.58 3.20
N TRP A 331 -10.05 26.55 3.43
CA TRP A 331 -10.44 26.15 4.79
C TRP A 331 -9.28 25.57 5.61
N ILE A 332 -8.33 24.86 4.98
CA ILE A 332 -7.05 24.48 5.61
C ILE A 332 -6.27 25.74 6.00
N ALA A 333 -6.09 26.70 5.07
CA ALA A 333 -5.36 27.93 5.35
C ALA A 333 -6.00 28.75 6.48
N ALA A 334 -7.32 28.91 6.45
CA ALA A 334 -8.08 29.60 7.49
C ALA A 334 -8.02 28.88 8.86
N GLY A 335 -8.13 27.55 8.86
CA GLY A 335 -8.09 26.74 10.07
C GLY A 335 -6.71 26.75 10.74
N LEU A 336 -5.64 26.76 9.96
CA LEU A 336 -4.26 26.82 10.45
C LEU A 336 -3.94 28.20 11.06
N VAL A 337 -4.32 29.30 10.39
CA VAL A 337 -4.22 30.67 10.94
C VAL A 337 -5.04 30.82 12.23
N ALA A 338 -6.26 30.27 12.25
CA ALA A 338 -7.12 30.28 13.45
C ALA A 338 -6.53 29.47 14.61
N ALA A 339 -5.92 28.31 14.33
CA ALA A 339 -5.28 27.48 15.34
C ALA A 339 -4.02 28.14 15.93
N ASP A 340 -3.18 28.76 15.10
CA ASP A 340 -2.03 29.57 15.54
C ASP A 340 -2.47 30.73 16.45
N ALA A 341 -3.44 31.53 16.00
CA ALA A 341 -3.99 32.63 16.78
C ALA A 341 -4.62 32.17 18.11
N SER A 342 -5.25 30.99 18.13
CA SER A 342 -5.81 30.38 19.33
C SER A 342 -4.74 29.87 20.29
N ALA A 343 -3.70 29.19 19.79
CA ALA A 343 -2.58 28.72 20.61
C ALA A 343 -1.85 29.88 21.29
N ARG A 344 -1.58 30.96 20.54
CA ARG A 344 -0.90 32.17 21.04
C ARG A 344 -1.75 33.02 22.00
N ASN A 345 -3.06 32.80 22.09
CA ASN A 345 -3.96 33.54 23.00
C ASN A 345 -3.81 35.09 22.91
N GLY A 346 -3.45 35.61 21.74
CA GLY A 346 -3.26 37.04 21.48
C GLY A 346 -1.87 37.62 21.77
N THR A 347 -0.86 36.82 22.17
CA THR A 347 0.54 37.31 22.15
C THR A 347 1.17 37.17 20.77
N PRO A 348 2.19 37.97 20.42
CA PRO A 348 3.11 37.62 19.33
C PRO A 348 3.70 36.23 19.55
N ASN A 349 4.07 35.54 18.47
CA ASN A 349 4.91 34.34 18.61
C ASN A 349 6.34 34.77 18.98
N ARG A 350 7.21 33.79 19.18
CA ARG A 350 8.66 34.01 19.12
C ARG A 350 9.29 32.93 18.25
N PRO A 351 10.43 33.19 17.59
CA PRO A 351 11.10 32.18 16.77
C PRO A 351 11.48 30.90 17.53
N GLU A 352 11.63 30.94 18.87
CA GLU A 352 11.83 29.74 19.68
C GLU A 352 10.57 28.87 19.90
N THR A 353 9.35 29.39 19.73
CA THR A 353 8.10 28.65 19.97
C THR A 353 7.50 28.11 18.67
N GLU A 354 7.19 26.80 18.67
CA GLU A 354 6.61 26.09 17.54
C GLU A 354 5.22 26.63 17.19
N SER A 355 5.03 27.07 15.94
CA SER A 355 3.76 27.56 15.40
C SER A 355 2.90 26.42 14.82
N ALA A 356 1.63 26.68 14.52
CA ALA A 356 0.78 25.71 13.82
C ALA A 356 1.33 25.31 12.44
N LEU A 357 1.99 26.25 11.74
CA LEU A 357 2.62 26.01 10.45
C LEU A 357 3.86 25.13 10.61
N SER A 358 4.75 25.49 11.53
CA SER A 358 5.96 24.72 11.88
C SER A 358 5.62 23.28 12.24
N ALA A 359 4.65 23.06 13.13
CA ALA A 359 4.21 21.73 13.54
C ALA A 359 3.66 20.89 12.37
N MET A 360 2.92 21.52 11.46
CA MET A 360 2.37 20.85 10.27
C MET A 360 3.46 20.48 9.26
N LEU A 361 4.37 21.41 8.97
CA LEU A 361 5.49 21.18 8.06
C LEU A 361 6.41 20.07 8.57
N ARG A 362 6.80 20.10 9.85
CA ARG A 362 7.63 19.05 10.47
C ARG A 362 6.97 17.66 10.42
N ALA A 363 5.66 17.57 10.60
CA ALA A 363 4.91 16.32 10.46
C ALA A 363 4.83 15.83 8.99
N ILE A 364 4.63 16.75 8.05
CA ILE A 364 4.64 16.49 6.61
C ILE A 364 6.01 15.96 6.17
N ASP A 365 7.10 16.64 6.54
CA ASP A 365 8.48 16.27 6.22
C ASP A 365 8.79 14.85 6.70
N THR A 366 8.54 14.60 8.00
CA THR A 366 8.79 13.33 8.67
C THR A 366 8.06 12.16 7.99
N THR A 367 6.88 12.43 7.41
CA THR A 367 6.09 11.42 6.67
C THR A 367 6.51 11.30 5.19
N LEU A 368 6.88 12.40 4.53
CA LEU A 368 7.35 12.39 3.13
C LEU A 368 8.62 11.55 2.93
N TRP A 369 9.48 11.46 3.96
CA TRP A 369 10.65 10.57 3.96
C TRP A 369 10.30 9.08 3.91
N THR A 370 9.15 8.65 4.45
CA THR A 370 8.71 7.24 4.39
C THR A 370 7.90 6.92 3.13
N VAL A 371 7.21 7.92 2.59
CA VAL A 371 6.30 7.80 1.42
C VAL A 371 7.05 7.77 0.08
N ASP A 372 8.02 8.67 -0.12
CA ASP A 372 8.70 8.85 -1.41
C ASP A 372 10.20 9.20 -1.19
N PRO A 373 11.02 8.29 -0.62
CA PRO A 373 12.40 8.62 -0.22
C PRO A 373 13.31 9.11 -1.36
N PHE A 374 12.91 8.96 -2.63
CA PHE A 374 13.68 9.36 -3.81
C PHE A 374 13.05 10.51 -4.63
N GLY A 375 11.95 11.13 -4.17
CA GLY A 375 11.38 12.33 -4.79
C GLY A 375 10.79 12.12 -6.19
N SER A 376 10.15 10.96 -6.43
CA SER A 376 9.75 10.46 -7.75
C SER A 376 8.76 11.30 -8.57
N LEU A 377 8.15 12.33 -7.96
CA LEU A 377 7.28 13.31 -8.65
C LEU A 377 7.94 14.68 -8.93
N GLY A 378 9.25 14.82 -8.73
CA GLY A 378 9.99 16.03 -9.10
C GLY A 378 11.34 15.70 -9.75
N SER A 379 12.03 16.73 -10.27
CA SER A 379 13.48 16.61 -10.43
C SER A 379 14.12 16.70 -9.05
N GLU A 380 15.11 15.84 -8.77
CA GLU A 380 15.79 15.70 -7.46
C GLU A 380 16.26 17.03 -6.84
N HIS A 381 16.54 18.03 -7.68
CA HIS A 381 17.06 19.34 -7.31
C HIS A 381 15.98 20.40 -7.00
N ILE A 382 14.72 20.19 -7.43
CA ILE A 382 13.58 21.03 -6.99
C ILE A 382 13.12 20.53 -5.63
N ALA A 383 12.83 19.22 -5.54
CA ALA A 383 12.21 18.54 -4.40
C ALA A 383 13.07 18.50 -3.10
N GLY A 384 14.25 19.13 -3.11
CA GLY A 384 15.14 19.32 -1.96
C GLY A 384 15.46 20.80 -1.66
N LEU A 385 14.82 21.74 -2.37
CA LEU A 385 14.84 23.18 -2.08
C LEU A 385 13.41 23.66 -1.77
N VAL A 386 12.49 23.36 -2.68
CA VAL A 386 11.04 23.46 -2.47
C VAL A 386 10.51 22.05 -2.23
N GLY A 387 9.51 21.93 -1.37
CA GLY A 387 8.90 20.66 -1.01
C GLY A 387 8.18 19.96 -2.17
N ARG A 388 7.60 18.80 -1.86
CA ARG A 388 6.89 17.99 -2.87
C ARG A 388 5.42 18.40 -2.93
N PRO A 389 4.79 18.45 -4.13
CA PRO A 389 3.36 18.71 -4.24
C PRO A 389 2.52 17.70 -3.45
N ILE A 390 1.59 18.20 -2.65
CA ILE A 390 0.64 17.43 -1.84
C ILE A 390 -0.76 17.62 -2.44
N ALA A 391 -1.44 16.54 -2.80
CA ALA A 391 -2.83 16.60 -3.22
C ALA A 391 -3.74 16.72 -1.99
N VAL A 392 -4.66 17.70 -2.02
CA VAL A 392 -5.73 17.84 -1.02
C VAL A 392 -6.96 17.14 -1.56
N VAL A 393 -7.41 16.08 -0.89
CA VAL A 393 -8.43 15.16 -1.41
C VAL A 393 -9.66 15.11 -0.51
N ALA A 394 -10.83 15.37 -1.10
CA ALA A 394 -12.11 15.18 -0.44
C ALA A 394 -12.48 13.69 -0.40
N ALA A 395 -12.75 13.17 0.79
CA ALA A 395 -13.16 11.78 1.00
C ALA A 395 -14.36 11.69 1.96
N ARG A 396 -15.02 10.52 1.96
CA ARG A 396 -16.04 10.14 2.94
C ARG A 396 -15.74 8.72 3.39
N LEU A 397 -15.96 8.45 4.67
CA LEU A 397 -15.86 7.13 5.26
C LEU A 397 -17.21 6.75 5.88
N SER A 398 -17.81 5.64 5.45
CA SER A 398 -18.87 4.95 6.17
C SER A 398 -18.43 3.55 6.56
N LEU A 399 -19.01 3.05 7.64
CA LEU A 399 -18.95 1.65 8.04
C LEU A 399 -20.38 1.10 7.97
N ASP A 400 -20.68 0.26 7.00
CA ASP A 400 -22.05 -0.23 6.79
C ASP A 400 -22.17 -1.71 7.18
N VAL A 401 -23.10 -2.01 8.09
CA VAL A 401 -23.38 -3.37 8.57
C VAL A 401 -24.57 -3.94 7.80
N TYR A 402 -24.33 -5.05 7.10
CA TYR A 402 -25.37 -5.75 6.34
C TYR A 402 -26.42 -6.36 7.29
N SER A 403 -27.65 -5.85 7.23
CA SER A 403 -28.77 -6.35 8.05
C SER A 403 -29.64 -7.33 7.26
N ASP A 404 -29.84 -8.54 7.79
CA ASP A 404 -30.74 -9.54 7.18
C ASP A 404 -32.16 -9.49 7.76
N VAL A 405 -32.53 -8.38 8.42
CA VAL A 405 -33.82 -8.17 9.11
C VAL A 405 -34.97 -7.94 8.13
N THR A 406 -34.68 -7.32 6.98
CA THR A 406 -35.64 -6.99 5.91
C THR A 406 -35.67 -8.02 4.78
N GLU A 407 -34.55 -8.69 4.51
CA GLU A 407 -34.40 -9.64 3.40
C GLU A 407 -34.90 -11.06 3.72
N ARG A 408 -34.91 -11.42 5.01
CA ARG A 408 -35.42 -12.72 5.47
C ARG A 408 -36.83 -12.57 6.03
N ALA A 409 -37.76 -13.37 5.52
CA ALA A 409 -39.07 -13.55 6.13
C ALA A 409 -38.92 -14.44 7.38
N TYR A 410 -38.86 -13.84 8.57
CA TYR A 410 -38.85 -14.57 9.83
C TYR A 410 -40.23 -15.13 10.15
N ALA A 411 -40.30 -16.42 10.48
CA ALA A 411 -41.55 -17.07 10.89
C ALA A 411 -42.01 -16.64 12.31
N ASP A 412 -41.08 -16.13 13.13
CA ASP A 412 -41.33 -15.62 14.47
C ASP A 412 -41.01 -14.11 14.55
N PRO A 413 -42.00 -13.24 14.84
CA PRO A 413 -41.78 -11.81 15.08
C PRO A 413 -40.86 -11.51 16.26
N ALA A 414 -40.79 -12.36 17.29
CA ALA A 414 -39.92 -12.13 18.44
C ALA A 414 -38.44 -12.31 18.06
N LEU A 415 -38.12 -13.34 17.26
CA LEU A 415 -36.79 -13.53 16.67
C LEU A 415 -36.38 -12.36 15.77
N GLN A 416 -37.30 -11.81 14.97
CA GLN A 416 -37.03 -10.63 14.13
C GLN A 416 -36.75 -9.39 14.98
N ALA A 417 -37.55 -9.12 16.02
CA ALA A 417 -37.33 -8.00 16.94
C ALA A 417 -36.02 -8.14 17.72
N GLY A 418 -35.67 -9.36 18.15
CA GLY A 418 -34.38 -9.66 18.80
C GLY A 418 -33.18 -9.40 17.89
N ARG A 419 -33.29 -9.71 16.59
CA ARG A 419 -32.25 -9.36 15.61
C ARG A 419 -32.17 -7.86 15.34
N ALA A 420 -33.29 -7.17 15.18
CA ALA A 420 -33.29 -5.70 15.02
C ALA A 420 -32.55 -5.02 16.19
N ALA A 421 -32.91 -5.36 17.43
CA ALA A 421 -32.27 -4.84 18.63
C ALA A 421 -30.75 -5.18 18.71
N ALA A 422 -30.31 -6.32 18.16
CA ALA A 422 -28.90 -6.67 18.09
C ALA A 422 -28.14 -5.82 17.05
N TYR A 423 -28.77 -5.47 15.92
CA TYR A 423 -28.21 -4.53 14.94
C TYR A 423 -28.18 -3.09 15.47
N ASP A 424 -29.23 -2.64 16.18
CA ASP A 424 -29.26 -1.33 16.84
C ASP A 424 -28.16 -1.22 17.92
N ALA A 425 -27.98 -2.27 18.73
CA ALA A 425 -26.90 -2.33 19.72
C ALA A 425 -25.51 -2.31 19.08
N LEU A 426 -25.34 -2.96 17.92
CA LEU A 426 -24.09 -2.95 17.15
C LEU A 426 -23.82 -1.57 16.53
N ALA A 427 -24.86 -0.86 16.06
CA ALA A 427 -24.75 0.49 15.53
C ALA A 427 -24.37 1.54 16.60
N ALA A 428 -24.65 1.28 17.88
CA ALA A 428 -24.22 2.15 18.97
C ALA A 428 -22.70 2.06 19.28
N LEU A 429 -22.04 0.96 18.90
CA LEU A 429 -20.63 0.70 19.21
C LEU A 429 -19.69 1.50 18.29
N PRO A 430 -18.68 2.18 18.84
CA PRO A 430 -17.60 2.77 18.04
C PRO A 430 -16.59 1.69 17.60
N PHE A 431 -16.04 1.86 16.41
CA PHE A 431 -14.98 1.04 15.83
C PHE A 431 -13.76 1.90 15.53
N GLU A 432 -12.59 1.36 15.89
CA GLU A 432 -11.30 2.00 15.64
C GLU A 432 -10.84 1.77 14.20
N VAL A 433 -10.59 2.86 13.49
CA VAL A 433 -10.12 2.87 12.11
C VAL A 433 -8.86 3.71 12.00
N ARG A 434 -7.80 3.11 11.48
CA ARG A 434 -6.57 3.82 11.11
C ARG A 434 -6.58 4.15 9.63
N LEU A 435 -6.24 5.40 9.30
CA LEU A 435 -6.01 5.90 7.95
C LEU A 435 -4.50 6.04 7.74
N GLY A 436 -4.00 5.51 6.63
CA GLY A 436 -2.57 5.42 6.35
C GLY A 436 -1.86 4.25 7.07
N GLU A 437 -0.60 4.03 6.72
CA GLU A 437 0.29 3.01 7.30
C GLU A 437 1.76 3.40 7.05
N ILE A 438 2.42 4.01 8.03
CA ILE A 438 3.80 4.51 7.89
C ILE A 438 4.82 3.40 7.58
N THR A 439 4.52 2.14 7.90
CA THR A 439 5.39 1.01 7.56
C THR A 439 5.35 0.59 6.09
N ARG A 440 4.52 1.25 5.25
CA ARG A 440 4.37 0.97 3.82
C ARG A 440 4.82 2.14 2.95
N ALA A 441 5.90 1.96 2.21
CA ALA A 441 6.37 2.89 1.17
C ALA A 441 5.48 2.93 -0.10
N ASP A 442 4.27 2.34 -0.07
CA ASP A 442 3.22 2.57 -1.06
C ASP A 442 1.94 3.18 -0.46
N ASP A 443 1.95 3.50 0.83
CA ASP A 443 1.01 4.47 1.38
C ASP A 443 1.49 5.90 1.07
N GLY A 444 0.55 6.81 0.81
CA GLY A 444 0.81 8.19 0.45
C GLY A 444 0.19 9.21 1.39
N LEU A 445 -0.51 8.78 2.45
CA LEU A 445 -1.17 9.69 3.38
C LEU A 445 -0.13 10.37 4.28
N LEU A 446 -0.15 11.71 4.31
CA LEU A 446 0.70 12.54 5.16
C LEU A 446 -0.04 12.95 6.44
N GLY A 447 -1.36 13.11 6.34
CA GLY A 447 -2.26 13.39 7.46
C GLY A 447 -3.66 13.75 6.95
N TYR A 448 -4.58 14.06 7.85
CA TYR A 448 -5.99 14.30 7.50
C TYR A 448 -6.72 15.25 8.46
N PHE A 449 -7.85 15.76 8.01
CA PHE A 449 -8.81 16.57 8.76
C PHE A 449 -10.17 15.86 8.79
N VAL A 450 -10.91 16.00 9.89
CA VAL A 450 -12.14 15.24 10.18
C VAL A 450 -13.36 16.16 10.25
N ASP A 451 -14.45 15.77 9.60
CA ASP A 451 -15.76 16.45 9.57
C ASP A 451 -15.74 17.95 9.26
N ASP A 452 -14.75 18.37 8.46
CA ASP A 452 -14.44 19.75 8.05
C ASP A 452 -13.93 20.66 9.20
N ASP A 453 -13.43 20.08 10.31
CA ASP A 453 -12.57 20.80 11.27
C ASP A 453 -11.15 20.89 10.72
N TYR A 454 -10.73 22.12 10.41
CA TYR A 454 -9.39 22.46 9.92
C TYR A 454 -8.50 23.09 10.99
N THR A 455 -8.94 23.16 12.25
CA THR A 455 -8.14 23.62 13.39
C THR A 455 -7.35 22.48 14.07
N ARG A 456 -7.45 21.26 13.54
CA ARG A 456 -6.83 20.04 14.08
C ARG A 456 -6.36 19.11 12.96
N PHE A 457 -5.05 19.01 12.77
CA PHE A 457 -4.40 18.14 11.80
C PHE A 457 -4.06 16.77 12.43
N HIS A 458 -4.72 15.71 11.94
CA HIS A 458 -4.51 14.35 12.44
C HIS A 458 -3.38 13.64 11.71
N LEU A 459 -2.48 13.04 12.48
CA LEU A 459 -1.38 12.22 11.98
C LEU A 459 -1.81 10.79 11.66
N VAL A 460 -1.05 10.13 10.79
CA VAL A 460 -1.20 8.71 10.48
C VAL A 460 -0.79 7.82 11.66
N ASP A 461 0.30 8.17 12.33
CA ASP A 461 0.85 7.47 13.49
C ASP A 461 1.59 8.46 14.41
N LYS A 462 1.46 8.30 15.73
CA LYS A 462 2.18 9.09 16.75
C LYS A 462 3.70 9.10 16.58
N VAL A 463 4.27 8.08 15.95
CA VAL A 463 5.72 8.03 15.64
C VAL A 463 6.15 9.25 14.82
N ILE A 464 5.28 9.81 13.98
CA ILE A 464 5.53 11.04 13.21
C ILE A 464 5.80 12.22 14.14
N ALA A 465 5.00 12.39 15.21
CA ALA A 465 5.21 13.45 16.19
C ALA A 465 6.46 13.21 17.06
N GLN A 466 6.82 11.95 17.31
CA GLN A 466 7.88 11.56 18.26
C GLN A 466 9.28 11.56 17.63
N GLU A 467 9.40 11.12 16.38
CA GLU A 467 10.67 11.01 15.63
C GLU A 467 10.92 12.22 14.69
N ALA A 468 10.11 13.29 14.81
CA ALA A 468 10.25 14.49 13.99
C ALA A 468 11.61 15.17 14.20
N LEU A 469 12.33 15.44 13.10
CA LEU A 469 13.55 16.24 13.14
C LEU A 469 13.22 17.74 13.35
N PRO A 470 14.14 18.54 13.90
CA PRO A 470 14.06 20.00 13.82
C PRO A 470 14.27 20.45 12.36
N SER A 471 13.23 21.00 11.74
CA SER A 471 13.27 21.74 10.47
C SER A 471 12.54 23.08 10.64
N GLY A 472 12.81 24.03 9.74
CA GLY A 472 12.20 25.36 9.73
C GLY A 472 13.22 26.48 9.50
N ARG A 473 12.74 27.72 9.56
CA ARG A 473 13.51 28.94 9.39
C ARG A 473 14.55 29.05 10.50
N GLN A 474 15.82 29.09 10.13
CA GLN A 474 16.96 29.04 11.06
C GLN A 474 16.95 27.79 11.97
N LYS A 475 16.46 26.64 11.49
CA LYS A 475 16.53 25.34 12.19
C LYS A 475 16.84 24.20 11.22
N GLY A 476 17.65 23.24 11.65
CA GLY A 476 17.93 22.03 10.85
C GLY A 476 19.02 22.22 9.80
N VAL A 477 18.86 21.56 8.64
CA VAL A 477 19.87 21.51 7.57
C VAL A 477 20.11 22.88 6.89
N LEU A 478 19.16 23.80 7.02
CA LEU A 478 19.22 25.16 6.44
C LEU A 478 19.71 26.23 7.43
N ASP A 479 20.01 25.87 8.68
CA ASP A 479 20.63 26.77 9.66
C ASP A 479 22.17 26.69 9.56
N PRO A 480 22.86 27.78 9.19
CA PRO A 480 24.31 27.79 9.06
C PRO A 480 25.06 27.71 10.40
N ASP A 481 24.41 28.06 11.52
CA ASP A 481 25.01 28.05 12.86
C ASP A 481 24.61 26.82 13.70
N SER A 482 23.67 25.99 13.21
CA SER A 482 23.24 24.76 13.90
C SER A 482 24.33 23.68 13.94
N PRO A 483 24.60 23.08 15.12
CA PRO A 483 25.23 21.77 15.16
C PRO A 483 24.23 20.71 14.65
N ASN A 484 24.36 20.31 13.38
CA ASN A 484 23.60 19.26 12.67
C ASN A 484 22.70 18.40 13.61
N PRO A 485 21.38 18.66 13.70
CA PRO A 485 20.52 18.02 14.68
C PRO A 485 20.37 16.53 14.36
N THR A 486 21.10 15.73 15.12
CA THR A 486 21.20 14.28 15.01
C THR A 486 20.25 13.54 15.97
N ALA A 487 19.38 14.30 16.65
CA ALA A 487 18.36 13.79 17.56
C ALA A 487 17.00 14.41 17.19
N PRO A 488 15.93 13.60 17.08
CA PRO A 488 14.57 14.09 17.00
C PRO A 488 14.15 14.95 18.20
N VAL A 489 13.15 15.80 17.99
CA VAL A 489 12.48 16.60 19.01
C VAL A 489 10.98 16.44 18.78
N ALA A 490 10.22 16.07 19.81
CA ALA A 490 8.78 15.85 19.64
C ALA A 490 8.07 17.13 19.13
N ILE A 491 7.04 16.95 18.30
CA ILE A 491 6.07 18.01 17.97
C ILE A 491 5.11 18.13 19.15
N ASP A 492 4.99 19.33 19.73
CA ASP A 492 4.17 19.58 20.94
C ASP A 492 3.36 20.87 20.76
N HIS A 493 2.40 20.82 19.83
CA HIS A 493 1.56 21.95 19.46
C HIS A 493 0.09 21.52 19.31
N PRO A 494 -0.90 22.21 19.91
CA PRO A 494 -2.30 21.75 20.00
C PRO A 494 -3.05 21.66 18.67
N TYR A 495 -2.47 22.15 17.57
CA TYR A 495 -2.97 21.92 16.20
C TYR A 495 -2.81 20.46 15.76
N VAL A 496 -1.85 19.72 16.31
CA VAL A 496 -1.50 18.37 15.86
C VAL A 496 -2.15 17.32 16.77
N ASP A 497 -2.80 16.33 16.16
CA ASP A 497 -3.39 15.18 16.85
C ASP A 497 -2.61 13.91 16.49
N ASP A 498 -1.87 13.39 17.46
CA ASP A 498 -0.98 12.22 17.30
C ASP A 498 -1.69 10.87 17.45
N SER A 499 -3.01 10.86 17.74
CA SER A 499 -3.71 9.65 18.19
C SER A 499 -3.68 8.48 17.18
N GLY A 500 -3.58 8.79 15.88
CA GLY A 500 -3.45 7.80 14.80
C GLY A 500 -4.65 6.87 14.62
N VAL A 501 -5.80 7.18 15.25
CA VAL A 501 -7.01 6.34 15.27
C VAL A 501 -8.28 7.20 15.21
N LEU A 502 -9.09 7.00 14.18
CA LEU A 502 -10.43 7.58 14.03
C LEU A 502 -11.49 6.61 14.59
N GLN A 503 -12.46 7.13 15.35
CA GLN A 503 -13.60 6.35 15.86
C GLN A 503 -14.83 6.55 14.96
N ILE A 504 -15.41 5.45 14.44
CA ILE A 504 -16.62 5.50 13.60
C ILE A 504 -17.70 4.51 14.09
N ARG A 505 -18.98 4.89 14.03
CA ARG A 505 -20.10 3.97 14.28
C ARG A 505 -20.69 3.40 12.99
N PRO A 506 -21.30 2.20 13.01
CA PRO A 506 -22.05 1.71 11.86
C PRO A 506 -23.15 2.67 11.41
N GLY A 507 -23.27 2.91 10.10
CA GLY A 507 -24.19 3.87 9.50
C GLY A 507 -23.80 5.35 9.68
N GLN A 508 -22.74 5.67 10.42
CA GLN A 508 -22.17 7.01 10.45
C GLN A 508 -21.37 7.25 9.16
N THR A 509 -21.55 8.42 8.53
CA THR A 509 -20.66 8.91 7.47
C THR A 509 -19.82 10.05 8.03
N VAL A 510 -18.50 9.82 8.10
CA VAL A 510 -17.50 10.84 8.46
C VAL A 510 -16.99 11.50 7.19
N ARG A 511 -16.87 12.83 7.17
CA ARG A 511 -16.24 13.57 6.07
C ARG A 511 -14.74 13.73 6.36
N LEU A 512 -13.91 13.60 5.34
CA LEU A 512 -12.46 13.63 5.47
C LEU A 512 -11.85 14.57 4.43
N THR A 513 -10.84 15.33 4.85
CA THR A 513 -9.88 15.94 3.90
C THR A 513 -8.54 15.25 4.11
N LEU A 514 -8.06 14.56 3.08
CA LEU A 514 -6.79 13.85 3.13
C LEU A 514 -5.70 14.71 2.50
N LEU A 515 -4.54 14.81 3.15
CA LEU A 515 -3.31 15.34 2.56
C LEU A 515 -2.46 14.15 2.12
N MET A 516 -2.26 13.97 0.82
CA MET A 516 -1.54 12.81 0.31
C MET A 516 -0.59 13.12 -0.85
N HIS A 517 0.48 12.35 -0.95
CA HIS A 517 1.36 12.33 -2.10
C HIS A 517 0.57 11.91 -3.36
N PRO A 518 0.57 12.70 -4.46
CA PRO A 518 -0.32 12.47 -5.60
C PRO A 518 -0.20 11.11 -6.31
N GLY A 519 0.97 10.46 -6.22
CA GLY A 519 1.22 9.13 -6.79
C GLY A 519 0.96 7.95 -5.84
N GLY A 520 0.65 8.23 -4.57
CA GLY A 520 0.51 7.21 -3.52
C GLY A 520 -0.90 6.62 -3.38
N LYS A 521 -1.05 5.67 -2.46
CA LYS A 521 -2.33 5.09 -2.07
C LYS A 521 -2.66 5.45 -0.64
N VAL A 522 -3.92 5.60 -0.28
CA VAL A 522 -4.34 5.65 1.14
C VAL A 522 -4.85 4.27 1.54
N HIS A 523 -4.22 3.65 2.53
CA HIS A 523 -4.73 2.43 3.16
C HIS A 523 -5.69 2.75 4.32
N LEU A 524 -6.61 1.83 4.60
CA LEU A 524 -7.56 1.91 5.70
C LEU A 524 -7.63 0.58 6.46
N THR A 525 -7.62 0.66 7.79
CA THR A 525 -7.45 -0.49 8.69
C THR A 525 -8.38 -0.38 9.89
N SER A 526 -9.47 -1.14 9.90
CA SER A 526 -10.53 -1.10 10.93
C SER A 526 -10.39 -2.13 12.06
N GLY A 527 -9.20 -2.73 12.23
CA GLY A 527 -8.96 -3.90 13.09
C GLY A 527 -9.64 -5.20 12.61
N ILE A 528 -10.66 -5.10 11.76
CA ILE A 528 -11.43 -6.18 11.15
C ILE A 528 -10.91 -6.37 9.71
N LEU A 529 -10.83 -7.63 9.26
CA LEU A 529 -10.31 -7.96 7.93
C LEU A 529 -11.40 -7.87 6.83
N PRO A 530 -11.03 -7.49 5.59
CA PRO A 530 -9.68 -7.13 5.12
C PRO A 530 -9.39 -5.62 5.17
N ARG A 531 -8.11 -5.26 5.05
CA ARG A 531 -7.67 -3.86 4.84
C ARG A 531 -8.07 -3.43 3.42
N THR A 532 -8.42 -2.16 3.22
CA THR A 532 -8.72 -1.59 1.89
C THR A 532 -7.74 -0.47 1.53
N ASN A 533 -7.62 -0.14 0.24
CA ASN A 533 -6.81 0.98 -0.23
C ASN A 533 -7.41 1.67 -1.45
N LYS A 534 -7.04 2.94 -1.67
CA LYS A 534 -7.42 3.75 -2.83
C LYS A 534 -6.25 4.59 -3.34
N ALA A 535 -6.06 4.64 -4.65
CA ALA A 535 -5.15 5.55 -5.34
C ALA A 535 -5.94 6.68 -6.04
N LEU A 536 -5.28 7.80 -6.32
CA LEU A 536 -5.81 8.82 -7.22
C LEU A 536 -5.65 8.38 -8.69
N ALA A 537 -6.60 8.74 -9.56
CA ALA A 537 -6.41 8.60 -11.00
C ALA A 537 -5.42 9.67 -11.48
N ARG A 538 -4.47 9.30 -12.35
CA ARG A 538 -3.44 10.23 -12.85
C ARG A 538 -4.05 11.47 -13.50
N ASP A 539 -5.15 11.30 -14.23
CA ASP A 539 -5.82 12.34 -15.00
C ASP A 539 -6.47 13.42 -14.11
N TRP A 540 -6.71 13.14 -12.83
CA TRP A 540 -7.18 14.10 -11.83
C TRP A 540 -6.10 15.05 -11.30
N VAL A 541 -4.84 14.61 -11.33
CA VAL A 541 -3.70 15.33 -10.72
C VAL A 541 -2.73 15.88 -11.76
N GLN A 542 -2.51 15.17 -12.86
CA GLN A 542 -1.51 15.53 -13.87
C GLN A 542 -1.72 16.91 -14.51
N PRO A 543 -2.95 17.40 -14.80
CA PRO A 543 -3.14 18.74 -15.34
C PRO A 543 -2.57 19.84 -14.44
N GLY A 544 -2.92 19.84 -13.15
CA GLY A 544 -2.40 20.83 -12.19
C GLY A 544 -0.91 20.66 -11.90
N LEU A 545 -0.44 19.42 -11.71
CA LEU A 545 0.98 19.12 -11.48
C LEU A 545 1.90 19.46 -12.68
N ALA A 546 1.35 19.67 -13.88
CA ALA A 546 2.11 20.09 -15.05
C ALA A 546 2.29 21.62 -15.18
N VAL A 547 1.58 22.40 -14.35
CA VAL A 547 1.61 23.88 -14.35
C VAL A 547 2.06 24.45 -12.99
N LEU A 548 1.86 23.69 -11.91
CA LEU A 548 2.30 24.02 -10.56
C LEU A 548 3.80 24.33 -10.53
N ALA A 549 4.13 25.57 -10.15
CA ALA A 549 5.49 26.04 -9.97
C ALA A 549 5.54 27.04 -8.79
N PRO A 550 6.59 26.97 -7.95
CA PRO A 550 6.68 27.81 -6.75
C PRO A 550 7.06 29.27 -7.01
N SER A 551 6.83 30.10 -5.99
CA SER A 551 7.03 31.56 -6.01
C SER A 551 8.17 31.98 -5.08
N LEU A 552 9.41 31.96 -5.55
CA LEU A 552 10.58 32.20 -4.70
C LEU A 552 10.72 33.68 -4.32
N ARG A 553 10.50 34.01 -3.03
CA ARG A 553 10.65 35.37 -2.49
C ARG A 553 12.11 35.83 -2.58
N CYS A 554 12.32 37.10 -2.91
CA CYS A 554 13.62 37.64 -3.30
C CYS A 554 13.73 39.14 -2.97
N GLY A 555 14.46 39.48 -1.90
CA GLY A 555 14.64 40.85 -1.46
C GLY A 555 15.54 41.01 -0.22
N PRO A 556 15.99 42.24 0.09
CA PRO A 556 15.95 43.43 -0.75
C PRO A 556 17.02 43.39 -1.84
N LEU A 557 16.60 43.53 -3.11
CA LEU A 557 17.45 43.49 -4.30
C LEU A 557 17.72 44.90 -4.83
N LEU A 558 18.96 45.18 -5.22
CA LEU A 558 19.31 46.38 -5.96
C LEU A 558 19.17 46.13 -7.47
N ILE A 559 18.20 46.76 -8.13
CA ILE A 559 17.84 46.48 -9.54
C ILE A 559 17.97 47.70 -10.46
N ASP A 560 18.26 47.44 -11.74
CA ASP A 560 18.01 48.38 -12.85
C ASP A 560 16.50 48.39 -13.13
N ALA A 561 15.86 49.56 -12.97
CA ALA A 561 14.41 49.71 -13.10
C ALA A 561 13.88 49.42 -14.53
N ASP A 562 14.72 49.51 -15.56
CA ASP A 562 14.39 49.18 -16.95
C ASP A 562 14.71 47.73 -17.32
N LYS A 563 15.62 47.06 -16.58
CA LYS A 563 16.25 45.79 -16.99
C LYS A 563 16.56 44.90 -15.80
N VAL A 564 15.56 44.24 -15.23
CA VAL A 564 15.75 43.30 -14.12
C VAL A 564 16.68 42.15 -14.53
N ARG A 565 17.87 42.13 -13.94
CA ARG A 565 18.92 41.11 -14.16
C ARG A 565 19.12 40.31 -12.90
N LEU A 566 18.63 39.08 -12.89
CA LEU A 566 18.78 38.14 -11.77
C LEU A 566 19.40 36.82 -12.26
N PRO A 567 20.02 36.03 -11.37
CA PRO A 567 20.32 34.64 -11.66
C PRO A 567 19.00 33.91 -11.96
N LYS A 568 18.90 33.28 -13.13
CA LYS A 568 17.74 32.44 -13.44
C LYS A 568 17.81 31.15 -12.63
N VAL A 569 16.68 30.77 -12.03
CA VAL A 569 16.53 29.51 -11.32
C VAL A 569 16.58 28.40 -12.37
N ALA A 570 17.67 27.63 -12.40
CA ALA A 570 17.95 26.66 -13.48
C ALA A 570 16.91 25.54 -13.58
N SER A 571 16.17 25.29 -12.48
CA SER A 571 15.12 24.28 -12.39
C SER A 571 13.74 24.78 -12.84
N PHE A 572 13.54 26.10 -12.96
CA PHE A 572 12.32 26.69 -13.51
C PHE A 572 12.40 26.73 -15.05
N PRO A 573 11.28 26.78 -15.78
CA PRO A 573 11.26 27.10 -17.21
C PRO A 573 12.07 28.36 -17.55
N ALA A 574 12.51 28.47 -18.81
CA ALA A 574 13.41 29.56 -19.24
C ALA A 574 12.77 30.96 -19.18
N GLU A 575 11.43 31.03 -19.20
CA GLU A 575 10.65 32.26 -19.06
C GLU A 575 10.30 32.49 -17.59
N GLN A 576 10.96 33.49 -16.99
CA GLN A 576 10.90 33.79 -15.57
C GLN A 576 10.64 35.29 -15.40
N LEU A 577 9.73 35.63 -14.48
CA LEU A 577 9.30 36.99 -14.17
C LEU A 577 9.76 37.34 -12.76
N PHE A 578 10.12 38.60 -12.56
CA PHE A 578 10.25 39.21 -11.24
C PHE A 578 8.96 39.97 -10.97
N THR A 579 8.05 39.34 -10.23
CA THR A 579 6.80 39.93 -9.78
C THR A 579 7.08 40.78 -8.55
N ARG A 580 6.79 42.08 -8.59
CA ARG A 580 6.96 43.00 -7.44
C ARG A 580 5.73 43.86 -7.23
N ARG A 581 5.58 44.43 -6.03
CA ARG A 581 4.57 45.44 -5.74
C ARG A 581 5.08 46.81 -6.18
N ASP A 582 4.41 47.48 -7.12
CA ASP A 582 4.75 48.84 -7.57
C ASP A 582 3.96 49.92 -6.82
N THR A 583 2.80 49.55 -6.26
CA THR A 583 2.11 50.26 -5.18
C THR A 583 1.73 49.25 -4.09
N PRO A 584 1.26 49.67 -2.89
CA PRO A 584 0.81 48.73 -1.85
C PRO A 584 -0.27 47.73 -2.32
N THR A 585 -0.98 48.03 -3.41
CA THR A 585 -2.14 47.28 -3.90
C THR A 585 -2.04 46.79 -5.35
N SER A 586 -0.92 46.97 -6.05
CA SER A 586 -0.75 46.56 -7.44
C SER A 586 0.55 45.80 -7.68
N TRP A 587 0.55 44.99 -8.73
CA TRP A 587 1.66 44.14 -9.11
C TRP A 587 2.23 44.56 -10.47
N LYS A 588 3.55 44.49 -10.59
CA LYS A 588 4.29 44.65 -11.84
C LYS A 588 5.17 43.41 -12.07
N ASP A 589 5.03 42.80 -13.23
CA ASP A 589 5.89 41.72 -13.70
C ASP A 589 6.99 42.29 -14.61
N ASP A 590 8.24 42.20 -14.18
CA ASP A 590 9.42 42.56 -14.97
C ASP A 590 10.13 41.27 -15.48
N PRO A 591 10.39 41.10 -16.79
CA PRO A 591 10.98 39.87 -17.32
C PRO A 591 12.45 39.72 -16.92
N ILE A 592 12.81 38.56 -16.35
CA ILE A 592 14.17 38.34 -15.86
C ILE A 592 15.13 38.12 -17.03
N LEU A 593 16.04 39.08 -17.21
CA LEU A 593 17.20 38.96 -18.07
C LEU A 593 18.32 38.21 -17.34
N ALA A 594 19.09 37.42 -18.08
CA ALA A 594 20.23 36.73 -17.49
C ALA A 594 21.27 37.72 -16.95
N ALA A 595 21.79 37.45 -15.76
CA ALA A 595 22.92 38.18 -15.18
C ALA A 595 24.18 38.06 -16.04
N THR A 596 24.92 39.17 -16.19
CA THR A 596 26.18 39.22 -16.94
C THR A 596 27.37 39.05 -16.02
N GLN A 597 28.43 38.36 -16.47
CA GLN A 597 29.70 38.28 -15.74
C GLN A 597 30.41 39.65 -15.60
N SER A 598 30.05 40.62 -16.44
CA SER A 598 30.44 42.02 -16.28
C SER A 598 29.48 42.73 -15.31
N ALA A 599 30.02 43.19 -14.18
CA ALA A 599 29.33 44.11 -13.29
C ALA A 599 29.32 45.52 -13.92
N LEU A 600 28.19 45.87 -14.53
CA LEU A 600 27.92 47.21 -15.04
C LEU A 600 26.95 47.91 -14.08
N LEU A 601 27.24 49.16 -13.73
CA LEU A 601 26.24 50.03 -13.11
C LEU A 601 25.18 50.39 -14.16
N PRO A 602 23.89 50.49 -13.78
CA PRO A 602 22.85 50.96 -14.70
C PRO A 602 23.06 52.44 -15.07
N ASP A 603 22.59 52.81 -16.27
CA ASP A 603 22.55 54.21 -16.72
C ASP A 603 21.49 55.05 -15.97
N THR A 604 20.53 54.36 -15.34
CA THR A 604 19.45 54.90 -14.51
C THR A 604 19.79 54.76 -13.01
N ALA A 605 19.05 55.47 -12.15
CA ALA A 605 19.19 55.29 -10.70
C ALA A 605 18.69 53.89 -10.30
N ALA A 606 19.56 53.09 -9.68
CA ALA A 606 19.20 51.76 -9.20
C ALA A 606 18.21 51.85 -8.04
N GLU A 607 17.16 51.03 -8.07
CA GLU A 607 16.15 50.94 -7.02
C GLU A 607 16.45 49.77 -6.08
N VAL A 608 16.13 49.93 -4.78
CA VAL A 608 16.04 48.79 -3.85
C VAL A 608 14.60 48.31 -3.83
N GLN A 609 14.37 47.05 -4.21
CA GLN A 609 13.05 46.47 -4.41
C GLN A 609 12.98 45.05 -3.83
N GLU A 610 11.80 44.66 -3.38
CA GLU A 610 11.48 43.29 -2.96
C GLU A 610 10.45 42.70 -3.93
N GLY A 611 10.54 41.39 -4.18
CA GLY A 611 9.64 40.72 -5.11
C GLY A 611 9.78 39.20 -5.06
N TRP A 612 9.20 38.52 -6.05
CA TRP A 612 9.18 37.07 -6.17
C TRP A 612 9.67 36.68 -7.57
N ILE A 613 10.59 35.72 -7.66
CA ILE A 613 10.97 35.05 -8.91
C ILE A 613 9.91 33.97 -9.18
N ARG A 614 9.21 34.10 -10.30
CA ARG A 614 8.10 33.24 -10.69
C ARG A 614 8.25 32.76 -12.13
N VAL A 615 7.62 31.64 -12.44
CA VAL A 615 7.50 31.14 -13.82
C VAL A 615 6.52 32.04 -14.58
N ALA A 616 6.85 32.39 -15.82
CA ALA A 616 5.90 33.13 -16.66
C ALA A 616 4.64 32.29 -16.92
N PRO A 617 3.42 32.86 -16.84
CA PRO A 617 2.22 32.14 -17.22
C PRO A 617 2.32 31.74 -18.69
N ASN A 618 1.99 30.48 -19.01
CA ASN A 618 1.99 30.01 -20.39
C ASN A 618 1.16 30.96 -21.27
N PRO A 619 1.67 31.39 -22.45
CA PRO A 619 0.87 32.20 -23.36
C PRO A 619 -0.41 31.43 -23.72
N PRO A 620 -1.56 32.12 -23.82
CA PRO A 620 -2.82 31.46 -24.14
C PRO A 620 -2.66 30.67 -25.44
N ALA A 621 -3.14 29.42 -25.43
CA ALA A 621 -3.12 28.57 -26.62
C ALA A 621 -3.77 29.34 -27.77
N PRO A 622 -3.13 29.43 -28.95
CA PRO A 622 -3.66 30.22 -30.05
C PRO A 622 -5.06 29.71 -30.40
N ASP A 623 -6.04 30.61 -30.40
CA ASP A 623 -7.43 30.26 -30.65
C ASP A 623 -7.54 29.31 -31.84
N ALA A 624 -8.25 28.20 -31.64
CA ALA A 624 -8.55 27.24 -32.70
C ALA A 624 -9.60 27.84 -33.66
N GLY A 625 -9.18 28.91 -34.34
CA GLY A 625 -10.03 29.80 -35.11
C GLY A 625 -10.78 29.04 -36.18
N THR A 626 -12.10 29.17 -36.16
CA THR A 626 -13.02 28.63 -37.16
C THR A 626 -12.77 29.24 -38.52
N SER A 627 -11.87 28.61 -39.29
CA SER A 627 -11.67 28.85 -40.71
C SER A 627 -12.83 28.23 -41.51
N GLY A 628 -13.92 28.99 -41.58
CA GLY A 628 -15.03 28.78 -42.53
C GLY A 628 -14.77 29.41 -43.89
#